data_AF-A0A376B774-F1
#
_entry.id   AF-A0A376B774-F1
#
_cell.length_a   1.000
_cell.length_b   1.000
_cell.length_c   1.000
_cell.angle_alpha   90.00
_cell.angle_beta   90.00
_cell.angle_gamma   90.00
#
_symmetry.space_group_name_H-M   'P 1'
#
loop_
_entity.id
_entity.type
_entity.pdbx_description
1 polymer ?
#
loop_
_entity_poly.entity_id
_entity_poly.type
_entity_poly.pdbx_seq_one_letter_code
_entity_poly.pdbx_strand_id
1 'polypeptide(L)'
;MPGNISESAKVLVKLIEQLPEERIKHLVSFKDIQLKRFRPVAGISNSDEPAPKKPTLAEIKDIINRTKSPLGLQNDVLKKIAQATPKETFTVDSIDQQIKSLKALCENKYKTYYDVGNKLYRPAGNPNYYQRLLDELDGKRKENIFTAFRTVVFGK
;
A
#
# COMPACT_ATOMS: atom_id res chain seq x y z
N MET A 1 -15.85 16.08 -17.30
CA MET A 1 -17.18 15.58 -16.89
C MET A 1 -17.35 15.95 -15.44
N PRO A 2 -18.33 16.76 -15.01
CA PRO A 2 -18.56 16.97 -13.58
C PRO A 2 -19.23 15.70 -13.04
N GLY A 3 -18.43 14.66 -12.84
CA GLY A 3 -18.88 13.40 -12.27
C GLY A 3 -19.14 13.57 -10.79
N ASN A 4 -20.18 12.90 -10.28
CA ASN A 4 -20.38 12.80 -8.84
C ASN A 4 -19.15 12.11 -8.22
N ILE A 5 -18.66 12.60 -7.08
CA ILE A 5 -17.50 12.04 -6.36
C ILE A 5 -17.65 10.53 -6.17
N SER A 6 -18.87 10.08 -5.86
CA SER A 6 -19.18 8.66 -5.69
C SER A 6 -18.99 7.86 -6.99
N GLU A 7 -19.34 8.43 -8.14
CA GLU A 7 -19.19 7.76 -9.44
C GLU A 7 -17.73 7.64 -9.86
N SER A 8 -16.95 8.74 -9.72
CA SER A 8 -15.50 8.69 -9.96
C SER A 8 -14.82 7.69 -9.01
N ALA A 9 -15.23 7.66 -7.73
CA ALA A 9 -14.70 6.70 -6.76
C ALA A 9 -15.03 5.24 -7.14
N LYS A 10 -16.21 4.95 -7.70
CA LYS A 10 -16.55 3.59 -8.20
C LYS A 10 -15.63 3.16 -9.34
N VAL A 11 -15.31 4.08 -10.25
CA VAL A 11 -14.36 3.80 -11.35
C VAL A 11 -12.97 3.52 -10.79
N LEU A 12 -12.52 4.32 -9.82
CA LEU A 12 -11.23 4.11 -9.15
C LEU A 12 -11.17 2.75 -8.43
N VAL A 13 -12.21 2.39 -7.68
CA VAL A 13 -12.29 1.09 -7.00
C VAL A 13 -12.20 -0.07 -8.00
N LYS A 14 -12.94 -0.02 -9.12
CA LYS A 14 -12.85 -1.05 -10.18
C LYS A 14 -11.43 -1.21 -10.72
N LEU A 15 -10.70 -0.11 -10.92
CA LEU A 15 -9.32 -0.17 -11.41
C LEU A 15 -8.37 -0.76 -10.35
N ILE A 16 -8.56 -0.43 -9.07
CA ILE A 16 -7.78 -1.02 -7.98
C ILE A 16 -8.04 -2.53 -7.86
N GLU A 17 -9.29 -2.97 -8.06
CA GLU A 17 -9.66 -4.41 -8.02
C GLU A 17 -8.97 -5.23 -9.12
N GLN A 18 -8.67 -4.61 -10.27
CA GLN A 18 -7.93 -5.24 -11.38
C GLN A 18 -6.42 -5.37 -11.12
N LEU A 19 -5.87 -4.69 -10.10
CA LEU A 19 -4.44 -4.81 -9.80
C LEU A 19 -4.10 -6.21 -9.31
N PRO A 20 -2.94 -6.77 -9.72
CA PRO A 20 -2.46 -8.02 -9.17
C PRO A 20 -2.13 -7.85 -7.68
N GLU A 21 -2.19 -8.94 -6.93
CA GLU A 21 -1.78 -8.94 -5.54
C GLU A 21 -0.26 -8.72 -5.40
N GLU A 22 0.17 -8.06 -4.33
CA GLU A 22 1.58 -7.79 -4.09
C GLU A 22 2.36 -9.05 -3.74
N ARG A 23 3.63 -9.12 -4.17
CA ARG A 23 4.54 -10.22 -3.81
C ARG A 23 4.88 -10.24 -2.29
N ILE A 24 4.69 -9.12 -1.57
CA ILE A 24 5.08 -8.94 -0.17
C ILE A 24 3.87 -8.59 0.72
N LYS A 25 2.83 -9.44 0.71
CA LYS A 25 1.56 -9.19 1.44
C LYS A 25 1.69 -9.04 2.96
N HIS A 26 2.72 -9.64 3.56
CA HIS A 26 2.81 -9.79 5.02
C HIS A 26 3.11 -8.49 5.78
N LEU A 27 3.57 -7.44 5.08
CA LEU A 27 3.82 -6.13 5.69
C LEU A 27 2.67 -5.18 5.36
N VAL A 28 2.41 -4.97 4.07
CA VAL A 28 1.44 -4.01 3.56
C VAL A 28 0.97 -4.45 2.17
N SER A 29 -0.34 -4.44 1.94
CA SER A 29 -0.92 -4.50 0.59
C SER A 29 -1.39 -3.10 0.18
N PHE A 30 -0.89 -2.63 -0.97
CA PHE A 30 -1.36 -1.39 -1.58
C PHE A 30 -2.82 -1.53 -1.98
N LYS A 31 -3.18 -2.63 -2.66
CA LYS A 31 -4.54 -2.93 -3.09
C LYS A 31 -5.52 -2.86 -1.92
N ASP A 32 -5.23 -3.55 -0.82
CA ASP A 32 -6.13 -3.60 0.34
C ASP A 32 -6.27 -2.22 1.00
N ILE A 33 -5.17 -1.49 1.17
CA ILE A 33 -5.21 -0.13 1.76
C ILE A 33 -6.04 0.81 0.90
N GLN A 34 -5.84 0.78 -0.42
CA GLN A 34 -6.57 1.67 -1.32
C GLN A 34 -8.05 1.29 -1.43
N LEU A 35 -8.38 -0.01 -1.41
CA LEU A 35 -9.79 -0.44 -1.33
C LEU A 35 -10.44 0.00 -0.03
N LYS A 36 -9.76 -0.16 1.11
CA LYS A 36 -10.25 0.33 2.41
C LYS A 36 -10.48 1.85 2.40
N ARG A 37 -9.64 2.60 1.67
CA ARG A 37 -9.73 4.05 1.52
C ARG A 37 -10.89 4.50 0.63
N PHE A 38 -11.05 3.92 -0.56
CA PHE A 38 -11.98 4.45 -1.58
C PHE A 38 -13.35 3.80 -1.63
N ARG A 39 -13.52 2.57 -1.08
CA ARG A 39 -14.85 1.93 -1.00
C ARG A 39 -15.88 2.77 -0.23
N PRO A 40 -15.56 3.37 0.94
CA PRO A 40 -16.50 4.27 1.63
C PRO A 40 -16.89 5.48 0.79
N VAL A 41 -15.95 6.06 0.04
CA VAL A 41 -16.18 7.22 -0.85
C VAL A 41 -17.08 6.83 -2.03
N ALA A 42 -16.94 5.60 -2.52
CA ALA A 42 -17.79 5.03 -3.56
C ALA A 42 -19.20 4.63 -3.07
N GLY A 43 -19.45 4.65 -1.76
CA GLY A 43 -20.68 4.14 -1.16
C GLY A 43 -20.77 2.61 -1.17
N ILE A 44 -19.63 1.93 -1.27
CA ILE A 44 -19.53 0.46 -1.26
C ILE A 44 -19.16 0.03 0.16
N SER A 45 -20.01 -0.77 0.79
CA SER A 45 -19.73 -1.33 2.12
C SER A 45 -18.54 -2.31 2.04
N ASN A 46 -17.58 -2.21 2.97
CA ASN A 46 -16.55 -3.23 3.14
C ASN A 46 -17.19 -4.49 3.72
N SER A 47 -17.36 -5.53 2.91
CA SER A 47 -18.00 -6.79 3.32
C SER A 47 -17.16 -7.63 4.29
N ASP A 48 -15.84 -7.37 4.38
CA ASP A 48 -14.89 -8.34 4.94
C ASP A 48 -14.19 -7.90 6.24
N GLU A 49 -14.55 -6.76 6.83
CA GLU A 49 -14.00 -6.32 8.11
C GLU A 49 -15.14 -6.07 9.11
N PRO A 50 -15.15 -6.71 10.29
CA PRO A 50 -16.07 -6.32 11.34
C PRO A 50 -15.79 -4.85 11.65
N ALA A 51 -16.80 -4.00 11.49
CA ALA A 51 -16.70 -2.58 11.83
C ALA A 51 -15.96 -2.45 13.17
N PRO A 52 -15.03 -1.49 13.34
CA PRO A 52 -14.42 -1.25 14.63
C PRO A 52 -15.56 -1.01 15.61
N LYS A 53 -15.83 -2.00 16.48
CA LYS A 53 -16.88 -1.92 17.47
C LYS A 53 -16.52 -0.70 18.31
N LYS A 54 -17.24 0.41 18.10
CA LYS A 54 -17.16 1.55 19.01
C LYS A 54 -17.51 0.95 20.37
N PRO A 55 -16.59 1.00 21.35
CA PRO A 55 -16.83 0.36 22.64
C PRO A 55 -18.13 0.93 23.20
N THR A 56 -19.01 0.03 23.62
CA THR A 56 -20.29 0.42 24.20
C THR A 56 -20.04 1.19 25.49
N LEU A 57 -20.97 2.06 25.90
CA LEU A 57 -20.82 2.87 27.12
C LEU A 57 -20.57 2.01 28.37
N ALA A 58 -21.03 0.75 28.36
CA ALA A 58 -20.76 -0.24 29.40
C ALA A 58 -19.30 -0.71 29.40
N GLU A 59 -18.73 -1.03 28.23
CA GLU A 59 -17.32 -1.42 28.08
C GLU A 59 -16.38 -0.26 28.43
N ILE A 60 -16.74 0.98 28.07
CA ILE A 60 -15.98 2.18 28.45
C ILE A 60 -15.95 2.33 29.98
N LYS A 61 -17.09 2.12 30.66
CA LYS A 61 -17.15 2.15 32.14
C LYS A 61 -16.30 1.05 32.78
N ASP A 62 -16.32 -0.15 32.21
CA ASP A 62 -15.55 -1.29 32.69
C ASP A 62 -14.03 -1.11 32.51
N ILE A 63 -13.61 -0.51 31.40
CA ILE A 63 -12.20 -0.16 31.15
C ILE A 63 -11.73 0.91 32.15
N ILE A 64 -12.52 1.97 32.34
CA ILE A 64 -12.22 3.06 33.30
C ILE A 64 -12.09 2.51 34.73
N ASN A 65 -12.94 1.56 35.11
CA ASN A 65 -12.91 0.94 36.44
C ASN A 65 -11.74 -0.03 36.61
N ARG A 66 -11.30 -0.72 35.56
CA ARG A 66 -10.18 -1.68 35.60
C ARG A 66 -8.81 -0.99 35.56
N THR A 67 -8.68 0.15 34.91
CA THR A 67 -7.39 0.85 34.77
C THR A 67 -7.24 1.98 35.81
N LYS A 68 -7.03 1.63 37.08
CA LYS A 68 -6.60 2.56 38.15
C LYS A 68 -5.10 2.91 38.00
N SER A 69 -4.73 3.50 36.87
CA SER A 69 -3.40 4.05 36.58
C SER A 69 -3.60 5.34 35.78
N PRO A 70 -2.64 6.31 35.72
CA PRO A 70 -2.88 7.66 35.19
C PRO A 70 -3.08 7.66 33.65
N LEU A 71 -4.25 7.19 33.21
CA LEU A 71 -4.73 7.09 31.83
C LEU A 71 -4.98 8.45 31.17
N GLY A 72 -4.83 9.56 31.90
CA GLY A 72 -5.05 10.91 31.36
C GLY A 72 -4.06 11.28 30.26
N LEU A 73 -2.78 10.89 30.41
CA LEU A 73 -1.70 11.25 29.49
C LEU A 73 -1.82 10.55 28.13
N GLN A 74 -2.22 9.28 28.10
CA GLN A 74 -2.32 8.53 26.85
C GLN A 74 -3.52 9.01 26.00
N ASN A 75 -4.63 9.37 26.63
CA ASN A 75 -5.82 9.85 25.92
C ASN A 75 -5.59 11.20 25.25
N ASP A 76 -4.85 12.12 25.87
CA ASP A 76 -4.54 13.42 25.28
C ASP A 76 -3.53 13.30 24.12
N VAL A 77 -2.55 12.41 24.23
CA VAL A 77 -1.63 12.12 23.12
C VAL A 77 -2.37 11.48 21.95
N LEU A 78 -3.23 10.48 22.19
CA LEU A 78 -4.04 9.85 21.15
C LEU A 78 -5.01 10.83 20.50
N LYS A 79 -5.65 11.71 21.27
CA LYS A 79 -6.51 12.79 20.74
C LYS A 79 -5.72 13.77 19.90
N LYS A 80 -4.52 14.18 20.34
CA LYS A 80 -3.64 15.06 19.56
C LYS A 80 -3.19 14.40 18.27
N ILE A 81 -2.84 13.11 18.28
CA ILE A 81 -2.48 12.36 17.06
C ILE A 81 -3.68 12.26 16.11
N ALA A 82 -4.87 11.92 16.63
CA ALA A 82 -6.09 11.86 15.83
C ALA A 82 -6.50 13.23 15.25
N GLN A 83 -6.25 14.31 15.98
CA GLN A 83 -6.50 15.69 15.53
C GLN A 83 -5.44 16.21 14.55
N ALA A 84 -4.18 15.79 14.71
CA ALA A 84 -3.07 16.14 13.83
C ALA A 84 -3.06 15.31 12.54
N THR A 85 -3.83 14.23 12.47
CA THR A 85 -3.99 13.45 11.24
C THR A 85 -4.87 14.26 10.28
N PRO A 86 -4.34 14.68 9.12
CA PRO A 86 -5.14 15.44 8.15
C PRO A 86 -6.32 14.58 7.69
N LYS A 87 -7.55 15.08 7.89
CA LYS A 87 -8.74 14.46 7.31
C LYS A 87 -8.67 14.59 5.80
N GLU A 88 -8.55 13.47 5.09
CA GLU A 88 -8.54 13.46 3.64
C GLU A 88 -9.85 14.06 3.10
N THR A 89 -9.74 15.12 2.31
CA THR A 89 -10.86 15.73 1.61
C THR A 89 -10.81 15.27 0.17
N PHE A 90 -11.83 14.53 -0.26
CA PHE A 90 -11.91 14.03 -1.64
C PHE A 90 -12.64 15.04 -2.51
N THR A 91 -11.92 15.64 -3.45
CA THR A 91 -12.51 16.44 -4.54
C THR A 91 -12.61 15.58 -5.80
N VAL A 92 -13.52 15.93 -6.71
CA VAL A 92 -13.64 15.23 -8.01
C VAL A 92 -12.30 15.24 -8.75
N ASP A 93 -11.65 16.39 -8.83
CA ASP A 93 -10.35 16.55 -9.49
C ASP A 93 -9.27 15.67 -8.87
N SER A 94 -9.26 15.52 -7.53
CA SER A 94 -8.28 14.66 -6.84
C SER A 94 -8.47 13.19 -7.19
N ILE A 95 -9.72 12.72 -7.29
CA ILE A 95 -10.03 11.33 -7.66
C ILE A 95 -9.70 11.10 -9.13
N ASP A 96 -10.03 12.05 -10.00
CA ASP A 96 -9.72 11.95 -11.43
C ASP A 96 -8.21 11.94 -11.67
N GLN A 97 -7.44 12.72 -10.91
CA GLN A 97 -5.98 12.67 -10.94
C GLN A 97 -5.44 11.31 -10.49
N GLN A 98 -6.03 10.69 -9.46
CA GLN A 98 -5.68 9.34 -9.01
C GLN A 98 -6.02 8.27 -10.05
N ILE A 99 -7.16 8.39 -10.73
CA ILE A 99 -7.52 7.50 -11.84
C ILE A 99 -6.49 7.62 -12.97
N LYS A 100 -6.10 8.86 -13.33
CA LYS A 100 -5.12 9.11 -14.38
C LYS A 100 -3.75 8.53 -14.03
N SER A 101 -3.29 8.71 -12.79
CA SER A 101 -2.00 8.17 -12.35
C SER A 101 -2.02 6.65 -12.32
N LEU A 102 -3.10 6.04 -11.83
CA LEU A 102 -3.23 4.59 -11.74
C LEU A 102 -3.31 3.94 -13.13
N LYS A 103 -4.03 4.55 -14.08
CA LYS A 103 -4.00 4.12 -15.49
C LYS A 103 -2.60 4.20 -16.09
N ALA A 104 -1.88 5.30 -15.85
CA ALA A 104 -0.51 5.46 -16.35
C ALA A 104 0.45 4.39 -15.78
N LEU A 105 0.26 3.98 -14.52
CA LEU A 105 1.00 2.87 -13.91
C LEU A 105 0.67 1.53 -14.58
N CYS A 106 -0.61 1.25 -14.80
CA CYS A 106 -1.06 0.01 -15.46
C CYS A 106 -0.57 -0.09 -16.92
N GLU A 107 -0.60 1.02 -17.65
CA GLU A 107 -0.13 1.10 -19.03
C GLU A 107 1.39 0.90 -19.16
N ASN A 108 2.12 0.99 -18.03
CA ASN A 108 3.57 0.81 -17.97
C ASN A 108 4.33 1.65 -19.02
N LYS A 109 3.77 2.84 -19.34
CA LYS A 109 4.22 3.69 -20.45
C LYS A 109 5.70 4.03 -20.38
N TYR A 110 6.25 4.19 -19.18
CA TYR A 110 7.67 4.54 -19.01
C TYR A 110 8.61 3.38 -19.24
N LYS A 111 8.17 2.14 -18.98
CA LYS A 111 8.97 0.94 -19.31
C LYS A 111 9.11 0.76 -20.82
N THR A 112 8.05 1.06 -21.58
CA THR A 112 8.09 0.97 -23.04
C THR A 112 8.81 2.16 -23.67
N TYR A 113 8.66 3.37 -23.12
CA TYR A 113 9.29 4.57 -23.65
C TYR A 113 10.80 4.63 -23.37
N TYR A 114 11.23 4.15 -22.20
CA TYR A 114 12.64 4.02 -21.84
C TYR A 114 13.00 2.54 -21.77
N ASP A 115 13.11 1.88 -22.93
CA ASP A 115 13.60 0.51 -22.99
C ASP A 115 15.03 0.49 -22.47
N VAL A 116 15.17 0.08 -21.22
CA VAL A 116 16.45 -0.07 -20.54
C VAL A 116 17.12 -1.30 -21.15
N GLY A 117 17.92 -1.05 -22.20
CA GLY A 117 18.57 -2.13 -22.94
C GLY A 117 19.38 -3.08 -22.05
N ASN A 118 19.70 -4.27 -22.59
CA ASN A 118 20.39 -5.36 -21.89
C ASN A 118 21.62 -4.95 -21.07
N LYS A 119 22.28 -3.83 -21.39
CA LYS A 119 23.43 -3.30 -20.65
C LYS A 119 23.09 -2.89 -19.20
N LEU A 120 21.86 -2.45 -18.92
CA LEU A 120 21.41 -2.13 -17.56
C LEU A 120 21.00 -3.39 -16.77
N TYR A 121 20.35 -4.35 -17.43
CA TYR A 121 19.95 -5.60 -16.79
C TYR A 121 21.11 -6.58 -16.60
N ARG A 122 22.13 -6.52 -17.45
CA ARG A 122 23.31 -7.39 -17.45
C ARG A 122 24.56 -6.55 -17.75
N PRO A 123 25.04 -5.74 -16.80
CA PRO A 123 26.27 -4.99 -16.99
C PRO A 123 27.44 -5.96 -17.23
N ALA A 124 28.32 -5.61 -18.16
CA ALA A 124 29.41 -6.48 -18.61
C ALA A 124 30.37 -6.92 -17.49
N GLY A 125 30.48 -6.14 -16.41
CA GLY A 125 31.35 -6.44 -15.28
C GLY A 125 30.87 -7.62 -14.41
N ASN A 126 29.57 -7.84 -14.27
CA ASN A 126 29.02 -8.98 -13.52
C ASN A 126 27.59 -9.32 -13.99
N PRO A 127 27.44 -9.99 -15.15
CA PRO A 127 26.13 -10.30 -15.71
C PRO A 127 25.35 -11.33 -14.87
N ASN A 128 26.05 -12.19 -14.11
CA ASN A 128 25.45 -13.25 -13.31
C ASN A 128 24.82 -12.74 -12.02
N TYR A 129 25.31 -11.63 -11.46
CA TYR A 129 24.78 -11.05 -10.23
C TYR A 129 23.34 -10.54 -10.38
N TYR A 130 23.07 -9.77 -11.43
CA TYR A 130 21.73 -9.23 -11.65
C TYR A 130 20.72 -10.30 -12.07
N GLN A 131 21.16 -11.31 -12.82
CA GLN A 131 20.31 -12.46 -13.15
C GLN A 131 19.86 -13.19 -11.87
N ARG A 132 20.76 -13.36 -10.89
CA ARG A 132 20.41 -13.94 -9.59
C ARG A 132 19.39 -13.10 -8.81
N LEU A 133 19.58 -11.77 -8.76
CA LEU A 133 18.62 -10.86 -8.13
C LEU A 133 17.23 -10.93 -8.79
N LEU A 134 17.18 -11.00 -10.13
CA LEU A 134 15.94 -11.15 -10.89
C LEU A 134 15.27 -12.51 -10.62
N ASP A 135 16.06 -13.58 -10.53
CA ASP A 135 15.56 -14.93 -10.24
C ASP A 135 15.02 -15.04 -8.80
N GLU A 136 15.61 -14.32 -7.84
CA GLU A 136 15.10 -14.22 -6.47
C GLU A 136 13.79 -13.42 -6.40
N LEU A 137 13.75 -12.26 -7.08
CA LEU A 137 12.54 -11.44 -7.20
C LEU A 137 11.37 -12.23 -7.81
N ASP A 138 11.63 -13.02 -8.85
CA ASP A 138 10.65 -13.89 -9.50
C ASP A 138 10.34 -15.17 -8.72
N GLY A 139 11.02 -15.42 -7.59
CA GLY A 139 10.80 -16.59 -6.74
C GLY A 139 11.34 -17.90 -7.32
N LYS A 140 12.18 -17.84 -8.36
CA LYS A 140 12.77 -19.02 -9.04
C LYS A 140 13.88 -19.66 -8.21
N ARG A 141 14.69 -18.87 -7.50
CA ARG A 141 15.77 -19.34 -6.61
C ARG A 141 15.99 -18.39 -5.45
N LYS A 142 16.09 -18.91 -4.23
CA LYS A 142 16.54 -18.14 -3.05
C LYS A 142 18.05 -18.29 -2.90
N GLU A 143 18.79 -17.20 -2.90
CA GLU A 143 20.22 -17.23 -2.59
C GLU A 143 20.44 -17.31 -1.07
N ASN A 144 21.52 -17.97 -0.67
CA ASN A 144 21.94 -18.00 0.72
C ASN A 144 22.70 -16.70 1.03
N ILE A 145 22.43 -16.06 2.17
CA ILE A 145 22.98 -14.74 2.56
C ILE A 145 24.52 -14.72 2.48
N PHE A 146 25.16 -15.83 2.81
CA PHE A 146 26.61 -16.01 2.71
C PHE A 146 27.15 -15.93 1.27
N THR A 147 26.42 -16.49 0.31
CA THR A 147 26.77 -16.47 -1.11
C THR A 147 26.65 -15.05 -1.68
N ALA A 148 25.57 -14.35 -1.33
CA ALA A 148 25.36 -12.95 -1.72
C ALA A 148 26.49 -12.04 -1.17
N PHE A 149 26.86 -12.21 0.10
CA PHE A 149 27.96 -11.45 0.72
C PHE A 149 29.30 -11.73 0.02
N ARG A 150 29.62 -12.99 -0.27
CA ARG A 150 30.85 -13.36 -0.99
C ARG A 150 30.89 -12.72 -2.39
N THR A 151 29.77 -12.70 -3.11
CA THR A 151 29.72 -12.09 -4.44
C THR A 151 29.93 -10.58 -4.42
N VAL A 152 29.41 -9.86 -3.42
CA VAL A 152 29.64 -8.41 -3.28
C VAL A 152 31.11 -8.10 -2.98
N VAL A 153 31.75 -8.90 -2.13
CA VAL A 153 33.15 -8.67 -1.71
C VAL A 153 34.15 -9.11 -2.78
N PHE A 154 33.90 -10.22 -3.48
CA PHE A 154 34.86 -10.83 -4.42
C PHE A 154 34.50 -10.67 -5.89
N GLY A 155 33.34 -10.11 -6.23
CA GLY A 155 32.89 -9.90 -7.61
C GLY A 155 32.58 -11.19 -8.39
N LYS A 156 32.57 -12.35 -7.73
CA LYS A 156 32.22 -13.67 -8.28
C LYS A 156 31.19 -14.36 -7.39
#